data_AF-A0A7C3XT83-F1
#
_entry.id   AF-A0A7C3XT83-F1
#
_cell.length_a   1.000
_cell.length_b   1.000
_cell.length_c   1.000
_cell.angle_alpha   90.00
_cell.angle_beta   90.00
_cell.angle_gamma   90.00
#
_symmetry.space_group_name_H-M   'P 1'
#
loop_
_entity.id
_entity.type
_entity.pdbx_description
1 polymer ?
#
loop_
_entity_poly.entity_id
_entity_poly.type
_entity_poly.pdbx_seq_one_letter_code
_entity_poly.pdbx_strand_id
1 'polypeptide(L)'
;MYGLRETLNVTIENVDLSNLENGVYRGQYRKGRFAYQVEVMVQNHTIETVTLTQVPRISIPAVHEEMVKRVKDAGSLAVDAVASATASNKAILKAVENALQKQVK
;
A
#
# COMPACT_ATOMS: atom_id res chain seq x y z
N MET A 1 4.46 -9.28 -21.01
CA MET A 1 4.33 -8.16 -20.04
C MET A 1 5.20 -8.44 -18.82
N TYR A 2 6.32 -7.74 -18.66
CA TYR A 2 7.22 -7.95 -17.52
C TYR A 2 6.64 -7.33 -16.23
N GLY A 3 6.48 -8.15 -15.18
CA GLY A 3 6.04 -7.73 -13.83
C GLY A 3 4.53 -7.70 -13.57
N LEU A 4 3.65 -7.74 -14.58
CA LEU A 4 2.19 -7.66 -14.34
C LEU A 4 1.66 -8.86 -13.54
N ARG A 5 2.04 -10.09 -13.93
CA ARG A 5 1.58 -11.31 -13.24
C ARG A 5 2.11 -11.40 -11.83
N GLU A 6 3.35 -10.97 -11.59
CA GLU A 6 3.94 -10.94 -10.25
C GLU A 6 3.19 -9.97 -9.33
N THR A 7 2.88 -8.76 -9.82
CA THR A 7 2.11 -7.80 -9.05
C THR A 7 0.66 -8.25 -8.83
N LEU A 8 0.06 -8.97 -9.78
CA LEU A 8 -1.28 -9.54 -9.61
C LEU A 8 -1.31 -10.70 -8.62
N ASN A 9 -0.28 -11.54 -8.62
CA ASN A 9 -0.13 -12.67 -7.70
C ASN A 9 0.52 -12.29 -6.36
N VAL A 10 0.82 -11.01 -6.14
CA VAL A 10 1.38 -10.59 -4.85
C VAL A 10 0.31 -10.74 -3.78
N THR A 11 0.66 -11.48 -2.73
CA THR A 11 -0.15 -11.56 -1.53
C THR A 11 0.21 -10.37 -0.65
N ILE A 12 -0.81 -9.63 -0.24
CA ILE A 12 -0.67 -8.59 0.77
C ILE A 12 -1.12 -9.18 2.09
N GLU A 13 -0.22 -9.21 3.07
CA GLU A 13 -0.52 -9.67 4.41
C GLU A 13 -1.08 -8.52 5.24
N ASN A 14 -1.99 -8.83 6.16
CA ASN A 14 -2.50 -7.82 7.08
C ASN A 14 -1.46 -7.62 8.19
N VAL A 15 -1.00 -6.37 8.36
CA VAL A 15 -0.06 -6.01 9.42
C VAL A 15 -0.84 -5.55 10.62
N ASP A 16 -0.53 -6.10 11.79
CA ASP A 16 -1.18 -5.69 13.04
C ASP A 16 -0.72 -4.28 13.42
N LEU A 17 -1.62 -3.31 13.24
CA LEU A 17 -1.37 -1.90 13.56
C LEU A 17 -1.41 -1.65 15.07
N SER A 18 -1.93 -2.57 15.88
CA SER A 18 -2.06 -2.40 17.34
C SER A 18 -0.72 -2.33 18.06
N ASN A 19 0.33 -2.92 17.46
CA ASN A 19 1.70 -2.85 17.99
C ASN A 19 2.53 -1.75 17.32
N LEU A 20 1.90 -0.90 16.51
CA LEU A 20 2.57 0.06 15.66
C LEU A 20 2.49 1.45 16.28
N GLU A 21 3.64 2.06 16.54
CA GLU A 21 3.68 3.39 17.14
C GLU A 21 3.14 4.48 16.21
N ASN A 22 2.85 5.65 16.78
CA ASN A 22 2.43 6.80 16.00
C ASN A 22 3.66 7.37 15.27
N GLY A 23 3.60 7.41 13.94
CA GLY A 23 4.77 7.80 13.15
C GLY A 23 4.50 7.83 11.65
N VAL A 24 5.54 8.20 10.91
CA VAL A 24 5.51 8.23 9.44
C VAL A 24 6.37 7.10 8.91
N TYR A 25 5.77 6.22 8.13
CA TYR A 25 6.36 4.99 7.64
C TYR A 25 6.50 5.02 6.13
N ARG A 26 7.71 4.73 5.65
CA ARG A 26 8.04 4.76 4.22
C ARG A 26 8.19 3.35 3.70
N GLY A 27 7.39 3.03 2.70
CA GLY A 27 7.42 1.75 2.01
C GLY A 27 7.63 1.93 0.52
N GLN A 28 8.21 0.90 -0.09
CA GLN A 28 8.41 0.87 -1.52
C GLN A 28 8.12 -0.53 -2.07
N TYR A 29 7.62 -0.55 -3.30
CA TYR A 29 7.38 -1.76 -4.04
C TYR A 29 7.87 -1.58 -5.48
N ARG A 30 8.71 -2.50 -5.94
CA ARG A 30 9.25 -2.47 -7.29
C ARG A 30 9.23 -3.87 -7.90
N LYS A 31 8.37 -4.07 -8.90
CA LYS A 31 8.32 -5.28 -9.73
C LYS A 31 8.06 -4.94 -11.19
N GLY A 32 9.03 -5.24 -12.05
CA GLY A 32 9.00 -4.91 -13.48
C GLY A 32 8.73 -3.43 -13.72
N ARG A 33 7.62 -3.12 -14.41
CA ARG A 33 7.18 -1.74 -14.71
C ARG A 33 6.43 -1.04 -13.55
N PHE A 34 6.13 -1.77 -12.47
CA PHE A 34 5.37 -1.26 -11.33
C PHE A 34 6.35 -0.89 -10.22
N ALA A 35 6.77 0.38 -10.18
CA ALA A 35 7.63 0.94 -9.15
C ALA A 35 6.86 2.04 -8.40
N TYR A 36 6.50 1.78 -7.15
CA TYR A 36 5.72 2.66 -6.29
C TYR A 36 6.46 2.91 -4.97
N GLN A 37 6.40 4.15 -4.49
CA GLN A 37 6.80 4.51 -3.13
C GLN A 37 5.64 5.21 -2.45
N VAL A 38 5.41 4.82 -1.20
CA VAL A 38 4.34 5.34 -0.37
C VAL A 38 4.88 5.74 0.99
N GLU A 39 4.27 6.75 1.56
CA GLU A 39 4.50 7.25 2.90
C GLU A 39 3.18 7.18 3.65
N VAL A 40 3.15 6.44 4.74
CA VAL A 40 1.97 6.09 5.53
C VAL A 40 2.14 6.72 6.89
N MET A 41 1.26 7.65 7.25
CA MET A 41 1.21 8.26 8.56
C MET A 41 0.23 7.48 9.42
N VAL A 42 0.72 6.91 10.51
CA VAL A 42 -0.09 6.18 11.49
C VAL A 42 -0.22 7.03 12.74
N GLN A 43 -1.45 7.18 13.22
CA GLN A 43 -1.77 7.83 14.48
C GLN A 43 -2.85 7.01 15.19
N ASN A 44 -2.69 6.85 16.50
CA ASN A 44 -3.58 6.04 17.34
C ASN A 44 -3.81 4.64 16.74
N HIS A 45 -2.73 3.98 16.30
CA HIS A 45 -2.78 2.64 15.69
C HIS A 45 -3.66 2.54 14.42
N THR A 46 -3.92 3.67 13.76
CA THR A 46 -4.77 3.77 12.56
C THR A 46 -4.06 4.54 11.46
N ILE A 47 -4.30 4.17 10.20
CA ILE A 47 -3.75 4.88 9.04
C ILE A 47 -4.47 6.21 8.87
N GLU A 48 -3.78 7.32 9.15
CA GLU A 48 -4.34 8.67 9.08
C GLU A 48 -4.16 9.26 7.67
N THR A 49 -2.98 9.12 7.07
CA THR A 49 -2.67 9.65 5.74
C THR A 49 -1.80 8.68 4.95
N VAL A 50 -2.09 8.53 3.65
CA VAL A 50 -1.24 7.78 2.72
C VAL A 50 -0.86 8.68 1.55
N THR A 51 0.43 8.95 1.42
CA THR A 51 0.99 9.82 0.39
C THR A 51 1.82 8.98 -0.57
N LEU A 52 1.55 9.07 -1.88
CA LEU A 52 2.39 8.42 -2.89
C LEU A 52 3.53 9.35 -3.30
N THR A 53 4.75 9.06 -2.85
CA THR A 53 5.94 9.86 -3.18
C THR A 53 6.48 9.55 -4.57
N GLN A 54 6.29 8.31 -5.04
CA GLN A 54 6.74 7.88 -6.36
C GLN A 54 5.71 6.96 -6.98
N VAL A 55 5.29 7.28 -8.20
CA VAL A 55 4.41 6.44 -9.02
C VAL A 55 4.99 6.30 -10.42
N PRO A 56 4.79 5.15 -11.09
CA PRO A 56 5.22 5.01 -12.47
C PRO A 56 4.30 5.81 -13.39
N ARG A 57 4.83 6.33 -14.52
CA ARG A 57 4.05 7.14 -15.49
C ARG A 57 2.81 6.44 -16.05
N ILE A 58 2.78 5.10 -16.02
CA ILE A 58 1.66 4.30 -16.51
C ILE A 58 0.47 4.29 -15.55
N SER A 59 0.61 4.90 -14.38
CA SER A 59 -0.36 4.81 -13.31
C SER A 59 -1.39 5.91 -13.36
N ILE A 60 -2.60 5.57 -12.92
CA ILE A 60 -3.77 6.43 -13.03
C ILE A 60 -4.00 7.08 -11.65
N PRO A 61 -3.86 8.41 -11.52
CA PRO A 61 -4.02 9.08 -10.23
C PRO A 61 -5.38 8.85 -9.59
N ALA A 62 -6.46 8.84 -10.38
CA ALA A 62 -7.82 8.55 -9.88
C ALA A 62 -7.92 7.19 -9.16
N VAL A 63 -7.20 6.18 -9.67
CA VAL A 63 -7.17 4.84 -9.06
C VAL A 63 -6.44 4.87 -7.71
N HIS A 64 -5.43 5.73 -7.57
CA HIS A 64 -4.70 5.93 -6.32
C HIS A 64 -5.55 6.63 -5.28
N GLU A 65 -6.25 7.70 -5.67
CA GLU A 65 -7.10 8.47 -4.77
C GLU A 65 -8.23 7.60 -4.20
N GLU A 66 -8.92 6.83 -5.04
CA GLU A 66 -9.96 5.91 -4.58
C GLU A 66 -9.40 4.87 -3.59
N MET A 67 -8.21 4.34 -3.88
CA MET A 67 -7.58 3.35 -3.02
C MET A 67 -7.12 3.93 -1.68
N VAL A 68 -6.48 5.09 -1.69
CA VAL A 68 -6.06 5.82 -0.49
C VAL A 68 -7.27 6.14 0.37
N LYS A 69 -8.37 6.57 -0.25
CA LYS A 69 -9.62 6.87 0.47
C LYS A 69 -10.20 5.62 1.14
N ARG A 70 -10.22 4.46 0.45
CA ARG A 70 -10.64 3.19 1.05
C ARG A 70 -9.73 2.74 2.20
N VAL A 71 -8.41 2.86 2.05
CA VAL A 71 -7.46 2.48 3.11
C VAL A 71 -7.60 3.39 4.32
N LYS A 72 -7.81 4.70 4.11
CA LYS A 72 -8.08 5.66 5.19
C LYS A 72 -9.42 5.36 5.88
N ASP A 73 -10.46 5.06 5.13
CA ASP A 73 -11.80 4.75 5.65
C ASP A 73 -11.81 3.44 6.47
N ALA A 74 -11.14 2.40 5.95
CA ALA A 74 -10.98 1.13 6.65
C ALA A 74 -9.97 1.20 7.82
N GLY A 75 -9.05 2.17 7.79
CA GLY A 75 -7.96 2.30 8.76
C GLY A 75 -6.92 1.17 8.71
N SER A 76 -7.06 0.20 7.79
CA SER A 76 -6.20 -0.99 7.67
C SER A 76 -6.21 -1.56 6.24
N LEU A 77 -5.30 -2.51 5.98
CA LEU A 77 -5.18 -3.26 4.73
C LEU A 77 -6.27 -4.35 4.65
N ALA A 78 -7.53 -3.98 4.40
CA ALA A 78 -8.62 -4.95 4.30
C ALA A 78 -8.37 -6.02 3.22
N VAL A 79 -8.45 -7.30 3.60
CA VAL A 79 -8.18 -8.44 2.71
C VAL A 79 -9.13 -8.47 1.51
N ASP A 80 -10.39 -8.05 1.68
CA ASP A 80 -11.36 -7.94 0.57
C ASP A 80 -10.97 -6.87 -0.45
N ALA A 81 -10.39 -5.75 0.02
CA ALA A 81 -9.87 -4.70 -0.86
C ALA A 81 -8.64 -5.18 -1.64
N VAL A 82 -7.83 -6.10 -1.07
CA VAL A 82 -6.71 -6.75 -1.74
C VAL A 82 -7.19 -7.72 -2.83
N ALA A 83 -8.24 -8.49 -2.57
CA ALA A 83 -8.70 -9.54 -3.48
C ALA A 83 -9.21 -8.97 -4.82
N SER A 84 -9.96 -7.85 -4.77
CA SER A 84 -10.48 -7.17 -5.97
C SER A 84 -9.55 -6.09 -6.53
N ALA A 85 -8.36 -5.89 -5.93
CA ALA A 85 -7.41 -4.88 -6.37
C ALA A 85 -6.79 -5.24 -7.73
N THR A 86 -6.79 -4.25 -8.64
CA THR A 86 -6.00 -4.30 -9.87
C THR A 86 -4.50 -4.30 -9.56
N ALA A 87 -3.65 -4.64 -10.55
CA ALA A 87 -2.20 -4.69 -10.36
C ALA A 87 -1.62 -3.40 -9.75
N SER A 88 -2.14 -2.23 -10.14
CA SER A 88 -1.71 -0.94 -9.57
C SER A 88 -2.09 -0.82 -8.09
N ASN A 89 -3.31 -1.21 -7.72
CA ASN A 89 -3.76 -1.17 -6.32
C ASN A 89 -2.98 -2.17 -5.46
N LYS A 90 -2.72 -3.37 -5.97
CA LYS A 90 -1.89 -4.37 -5.28
C LYS A 90 -0.47 -3.88 -5.04
N ALA A 91 0.13 -3.18 -6.00
CA ALA A 91 1.46 -2.58 -5.83
C ALA A 91 1.48 -1.55 -4.69
N ILE A 92 0.44 -0.71 -4.60
CA ILE A 92 0.30 0.31 -3.55
C ILE A 92 0.10 -0.35 -2.19
N LEU A 93 -0.84 -1.28 -2.10
CA LEU A 93 -1.10 -2.06 -0.89
C LEU A 93 0.16 -2.77 -0.40
N LYS A 94 0.91 -3.39 -1.32
CA LYS A 94 2.16 -4.06 -0.98
C LYS A 94 3.23 -3.08 -0.53
N ALA A 95 3.28 -1.87 -1.11
CA ALA A 95 4.17 -0.82 -0.64
C ALA A 95 3.80 -0.34 0.77
N VAL A 96 2.49 -0.20 1.07
CA VAL A 96 1.98 0.16 2.40
C VAL A 96 2.29 -0.94 3.41
N GLU A 97 2.02 -2.20 3.08
CA GLU A 97 2.39 -3.35 3.89
C GLU A 97 3.89 -3.36 4.19
N ASN A 98 4.74 -3.20 3.18
CA ASN A 98 6.19 -3.13 3.37
C ASN A 98 6.61 -1.97 4.29
N ALA A 99 5.87 -0.84 4.28
CA ALA A 99 6.12 0.28 5.19
C ALA A 99 5.86 -0.12 6.64
N LEU A 100 4.75 -0.81 6.88
CA LEU A 100 4.27 -1.22 8.21
C LEU A 100 5.03 -2.43 8.75
N GLN A 101 5.25 -3.47 7.93
CA GLN A 101 6.03 -4.66 8.30
C GLN A 101 7.44 -4.32 8.76
N LYS A 102 8.05 -3.26 8.22
CA LYS A 102 9.42 -2.86 8.60
C LYS A 102 9.53 -2.42 10.07
N GLN A 103 8.40 -2.18 10.73
CA GLN A 103 8.31 -1.62 12.09
C GLN A 103 7.88 -2.67 13.11
N VAL A 104 7.15 -3.69 12.67
CA VAL A 104 6.81 -4.85 13.49
C VAL A 104 7.98 -5.82 13.41
N LYS A 105 8.81 -5.88 14.46
CA LYS A 105 10.02 -6.71 14.51
C LYS A 105 9.94 -7.73 15.65
#